data_AF-A0A651F6I5-F1
#
_entry.id   AF-A0A651F6I5-F1
#
_cell.length_a   1.000
_cell.length_b   1.000
_cell.length_c   1.000
_cell.angle_alpha   90.00
_cell.angle_beta   90.00
_cell.angle_gamma   90.00
#
_symmetry.space_group_name_H-M   'P 1'
#
loop_
_entity.id
_entity.type
_entity.pdbx_description
1 polymer ?
#
loop_
_entity_poly.entity_id
_entity_poly.type
_entity_poly.pdbx_seq_one_letter_code
_entity_poly.pdbx_strand_id
1 'polypeptide(L)'
;RVSRLALTSEQVKSFYHVTSKEAIWPILHSFKERYNYDPVDWPTFREVNWAFAEAAAAEVEDGGVVWFHDYNLWLAPGYLRQIKPDAKIAFFHHTPFPSADIFAVLPWRKEIVESLLACDVVGFHIPRYAANFAHVAHSLVGATIAEEVETVADMSPEGMALSELVTPTRLSYKGRDVALSTWPVGTDVDYVSSLAEDDETADQLADIRAEIGDCKLILSVSRTDYTKGNVEALLAYERLFERRPDLVGKVRFMLISVPANRNMAVYEEVQRAIEEHAGRINGRFGRFDWQPVALISRAIPFKRLVAYHQAADVCWITPLCDGLNLVAQEYVSACTDGDGTLVLSEFAGVAVELDAAILTNPFSNRSMDAAMDQALDMPEDERRARMAALRAKVARFDIRAWIAEQRRAFAAIGGGDAASMGDAA
;
A
#
# COMPACT_ATOMS: atom_id res chain seq x y z
N ARG A 1 19.44 -4.60 18.45
CA ARG A 1 18.76 -5.27 19.58
C ARG A 1 17.27 -5.30 19.26
N VAL A 2 16.56 -6.41 19.50
CA VAL A 2 15.10 -6.48 19.32
C VAL A 2 14.47 -6.64 20.69
N SER A 3 13.61 -5.71 21.09
CA SER A 3 12.76 -5.84 22.27
C SER A 3 11.38 -6.35 21.83
N ARG A 4 10.81 -7.30 22.56
CA ARG A 4 9.51 -7.89 22.24
C ARG A 4 8.54 -7.62 23.38
N LEU A 5 7.42 -6.98 23.07
CA LEU A 5 6.31 -6.80 23.99
C LEU A 5 5.35 -7.99 23.85
N ALA A 6 5.17 -8.75 24.92
CA ALA A 6 4.24 -9.88 24.92
C ALA A 6 2.81 -9.36 25.09
N LEU A 7 1.90 -9.83 24.24
CA LEU A 7 0.46 -9.61 24.36
C LEU A 7 -0.23 -10.94 24.66
N THR A 8 -1.27 -10.90 25.48
CA THR A 8 -2.12 -12.08 25.70
C THR A 8 -2.93 -12.39 24.45
N SER A 9 -3.40 -13.64 24.30
CA SER A 9 -4.26 -14.02 23.17
C SER A 9 -5.55 -13.19 23.11
N GLU A 10 -6.07 -12.77 24.27
CA GLU A 10 -7.25 -11.90 24.37
C GLU A 10 -6.94 -10.48 23.88
N GLN A 11 -5.81 -9.89 24.31
CA GLN A 11 -5.33 -8.61 23.80
C GLN A 11 -5.14 -8.66 22.28
N VAL A 12 -4.48 -9.69 21.74
CA VAL A 12 -4.30 -9.85 20.29
C VAL A 12 -5.64 -9.90 19.55
N LYS A 13 -6.62 -10.65 20.07
CA LYS A 13 -7.96 -10.71 19.46
C LYS A 13 -8.65 -9.35 19.48
N SER A 14 -8.70 -8.69 20.64
CA SER A 14 -9.39 -7.42 20.83
C SER A 14 -8.72 -6.25 20.07
N PHE A 15 -7.41 -6.08 20.25
CA PHE A 15 -6.59 -5.03 19.64
C PHE A 15 -6.48 -5.19 18.12
N TYR A 16 -6.08 -6.38 17.65
CA TYR A 16 -5.69 -6.57 16.26
C TYR A 16 -6.82 -7.12 15.39
N HIS A 17 -7.46 -8.24 15.78
CA HIS A 17 -8.51 -8.84 14.93
C HIS A 17 -9.77 -7.97 14.88
N VAL A 18 -10.20 -7.44 16.02
CA VAL A 18 -11.45 -6.65 16.10
C VAL A 18 -11.17 -5.17 15.85
N THR A 19 -10.58 -4.46 16.81
CA THR A 19 -10.46 -2.98 16.76
C THR A 19 -9.74 -2.51 15.50
N SER A 20 -8.60 -3.14 15.19
CA SER A 20 -7.77 -2.71 14.06
C SER A 20 -8.33 -3.14 12.70
N LYS A 21 -8.95 -4.31 12.57
CA LYS A 21 -9.28 -4.90 11.27
C LYS A 21 -10.78 -4.93 10.93
N GLU A 22 -11.66 -4.95 11.94
CA GLU A 22 -13.11 -4.86 11.76
C GLU A 22 -13.64 -3.43 11.94
N ALA A 23 -12.96 -2.58 12.72
CA ALA A 23 -13.38 -1.21 12.98
C ALA A 23 -12.54 -0.18 12.20
N ILE A 24 -11.21 -0.17 12.38
CA ILE A 24 -10.36 0.89 11.81
C ILE A 24 -10.09 0.65 10.31
N TRP A 25 -9.69 -0.56 9.93
CA TRP A 25 -9.31 -0.89 8.55
C TRP A 25 -10.37 -0.54 7.49
N PRO A 26 -11.68 -0.82 7.67
CA PRO A 26 -12.70 -0.42 6.72
C PRO A 26 -12.76 1.10 6.52
N ILE A 27 -12.68 1.88 7.61
CA ILE A 27 -12.76 3.35 7.56
C ILE A 27 -11.54 3.92 6.84
N LEU A 28 -10.35 3.40 7.12
CA LEU A 28 -9.13 3.84 6.44
C LEU A 28 -9.19 3.65 4.93
N HIS A 29 -9.88 2.61 4.47
CA HIS A 29 -10.05 2.31 3.06
C HIS A 29 -11.40 2.78 2.49
N SER A 30 -12.12 3.65 3.21
CA SER A 30 -13.40 4.24 2.80
C SER A 30 -14.58 3.28 2.60
N PHE A 31 -14.53 2.08 3.19
CA PHE A 31 -15.62 1.08 3.20
C PHE A 31 -16.46 1.20 4.47
N LYS A 32 -17.12 2.36 4.67
CA LYS A 32 -17.89 2.65 5.89
C LYS A 32 -19.04 1.67 6.14
N GLU A 33 -19.57 1.04 5.09
CA GLU A 33 -20.59 -0.01 5.17
C GLU A 33 -20.09 -1.32 5.78
N ARG A 34 -18.76 -1.51 5.85
CA ARG A 34 -18.12 -2.66 6.51
C ARG A 34 -17.63 -2.35 7.93
N TYR A 35 -17.83 -1.12 8.40
CA TYR A 35 -17.46 -0.71 9.75
C TYR A 35 -18.35 -1.39 10.80
N ASN A 36 -17.73 -2.03 11.79
CA ASN A 36 -18.43 -2.61 12.93
C ASN A 36 -17.85 -2.09 14.27
N TYR A 37 -18.65 -1.31 14.99
CA TYR A 37 -18.28 -0.75 16.30
C TYR A 37 -18.56 -1.71 17.47
N ASP A 38 -19.67 -2.45 17.40
CA ASP A 38 -20.24 -3.17 18.56
C ASP A 38 -19.26 -4.11 19.30
N PRO A 39 -18.35 -4.84 18.62
CA PRO A 39 -17.41 -5.73 19.32
C PRO A 39 -16.15 -5.02 19.84
N VAL A 40 -15.98 -3.70 19.62
CA VAL A 40 -14.73 -3.00 19.93
C VAL A 40 -14.57 -2.74 21.43
N ASP A 41 -13.44 -3.19 21.96
CA ASP A 41 -12.97 -2.90 23.31
C ASP A 41 -11.80 -1.90 23.25
N TRP A 42 -12.18 -0.62 23.18
CA TRP A 42 -11.24 0.50 23.16
C TRP A 42 -10.32 0.58 24.38
N PRO A 43 -10.76 0.27 25.63
CA PRO A 43 -9.85 0.14 26.77
C PRO A 43 -8.64 -0.76 26.51
N THR A 44 -8.84 -1.95 25.92
CA THR A 44 -7.71 -2.82 25.54
C THR A 44 -6.83 -2.18 24.47
N PHE A 45 -7.41 -1.46 23.50
CA PHE A 45 -6.61 -0.73 22.51
C PHE A 45 -5.70 0.34 23.14
N ARG A 46 -6.22 1.07 24.14
CA ARG A 46 -5.46 2.02 24.95
C ARG A 46 -4.36 1.34 25.77
N GLU A 47 -4.68 0.24 26.44
CA GLU A 47 -3.73 -0.53 27.25
C GLU A 47 -2.53 -1.00 26.42
N VAL A 48 -2.79 -1.58 25.24
CA VAL A 48 -1.72 -2.04 24.34
C VAL A 48 -0.88 -0.86 23.85
N ASN A 49 -1.50 0.24 23.41
CA ASN A 49 -0.76 1.44 22.98
C ASN A 49 0.08 2.06 24.11
N TRP A 50 -0.44 2.06 25.34
CA TRP A 50 0.29 2.53 26.51
C TRP A 50 1.52 1.66 26.78
N ALA A 51 1.38 0.34 26.75
CA ALA A 51 2.51 -0.57 26.92
C ALA A 51 3.60 -0.40 25.84
N PHE A 52 3.21 -0.13 24.59
CA PHE A 52 4.18 0.25 23.54
C PHE A 52 4.88 1.58 23.82
N ALA A 53 4.16 2.58 24.32
CA ALA A 53 4.74 3.86 24.69
C ALA A 53 5.71 3.74 25.88
N GLU A 54 5.37 2.96 26.91
CA GLU A 54 6.26 2.67 28.04
C GLU A 54 7.53 1.93 27.60
N ALA A 55 7.38 0.91 26.75
CA ALA A 55 8.52 0.17 26.22
C ALA A 55 9.45 1.08 25.39
N ALA A 56 8.88 1.97 24.57
CA ALA A 56 9.65 2.95 23.81
C ALA A 56 10.36 3.96 24.73
N ALA A 57 9.68 4.46 25.76
CA ALA A 57 10.25 5.39 26.73
C ALA A 57 11.43 4.78 27.51
N ALA A 58 11.36 3.49 27.82
CA ALA A 58 12.41 2.78 28.53
C ALA A 58 13.67 2.52 27.70
N GLU A 59 13.55 2.43 26.37
CA GLU A 59 14.66 2.12 25.47
C GLU A 59 15.23 3.37 24.76
N VAL A 60 14.48 4.48 24.69
CA VAL A 60 14.95 5.70 23.99
C VAL A 60 15.93 6.50 24.85
N GLU A 61 17.15 6.67 24.34
CA GLU A 61 18.16 7.55 24.91
C GLU A 61 17.76 9.03 24.81
N ASP A 62 18.39 9.89 25.60
CA ASP A 62 18.12 11.33 25.53
C ASP A 62 18.54 11.91 24.17
N GLY A 63 17.64 12.68 23.57
CA GLY A 63 17.81 13.18 22.20
C GLY A 63 17.50 12.15 21.10
N GLY A 64 17.23 10.89 21.45
CA GLY A 64 16.79 9.85 20.52
C GLY A 64 15.40 10.11 19.94
N VAL A 65 15.15 9.57 18.74
CA VAL A 65 13.85 9.65 18.05
C VAL A 65 13.11 8.32 18.23
N VAL A 66 11.88 8.38 18.73
CA VAL A 66 10.96 7.25 18.70
C VAL A 66 10.11 7.38 17.44
N TRP A 67 10.20 6.37 16.57
CA TRP A 67 9.43 6.32 15.33
C TRP A 67 8.37 5.23 15.40
N PHE A 68 7.10 5.64 15.53
CA PHE A 68 5.95 4.75 15.52
C PHE A 68 5.48 4.49 14.09
N HIS A 69 4.99 3.28 13.84
CA HIS A 69 4.52 2.86 12.53
C HIS A 69 3.09 2.33 12.59
N ASP A 70 2.29 2.85 11.66
CA ASP A 70 0.95 2.43 11.30
C ASP A 70 -0.15 2.56 12.36
N TYR A 71 -1.38 2.46 11.86
CA TYR A 71 -2.61 2.81 12.58
C TYR A 71 -2.88 2.01 13.85
N ASN A 72 -2.27 0.84 14.00
CA ASN A 72 -2.37 0.05 15.23
C ASN A 72 -1.80 0.80 16.45
N LEU A 73 -0.87 1.72 16.25
CA LEU A 73 -0.17 2.45 17.29
C LEU A 73 -0.54 3.94 17.36
N TRP A 74 -1.73 4.32 16.89
CA TRP A 74 -2.16 5.71 16.85
C TRP A 74 -2.15 6.46 18.19
N LEU A 75 -2.29 5.77 19.33
CA LEU A 75 -2.32 6.40 20.65
C LEU A 75 -0.94 6.43 21.32
N ALA A 76 -0.01 5.59 20.88
CA ALA A 76 1.32 5.48 21.48
C ALA A 76 2.12 6.80 21.44
N PRO A 77 2.06 7.65 20.37
CA PRO A 77 2.71 8.96 20.38
C PRO A 77 2.23 9.89 21.51
N GLY A 78 0.91 10.01 21.68
CA GLY A 78 0.31 10.84 22.72
C GLY A 78 0.65 10.35 24.13
N TYR A 79 0.71 9.03 24.33
CA TYR A 79 1.11 8.44 25.61
C TYR A 79 2.61 8.60 25.87
N LEU A 80 3.46 8.41 24.86
CA LEU A 80 4.90 8.64 25.01
C LEU A 80 5.19 10.10 25.40
N ARG A 81 4.49 11.06 24.80
CA ARG A 81 4.62 12.47 25.16
C ARG A 81 4.22 12.76 26.62
N GLN A 82 3.27 12.01 27.18
CA GLN A 82 2.92 12.12 28.60
C GLN A 82 4.03 11.56 29.51
N ILE A 83 4.64 10.44 29.11
CA ILE A 83 5.69 9.76 29.87
C ILE A 83 7.02 10.54 29.79
N LYS A 84 7.42 10.96 28.59
CA LYS A 84 8.67 11.69 28.30
C LYS A 84 8.36 12.95 27.46
N PRO A 85 8.01 14.08 28.10
CA PRO A 85 7.58 15.31 27.42
C PRO A 85 8.56 15.88 26.38
N ASP A 86 9.86 15.62 26.53
CA ASP A 86 10.92 16.11 25.64
C ASP A 86 11.36 15.06 24.58
N ALA A 87 10.67 13.91 24.49
CA ALA A 87 11.00 12.89 23.48
C ALA A 87 10.84 13.44 22.06
N LYS A 88 11.72 13.06 21.14
CA LYS A 88 11.49 13.33 19.70
C LYS A 88 10.61 12.21 19.16
N ILE A 89 9.44 12.54 18.63
CA ILE A 89 8.40 11.57 18.26
C ILE A 89 8.07 11.73 16.77
N ALA A 90 8.29 10.68 16.01
CA ALA A 90 7.83 10.56 14.64
C ALA A 90 6.77 9.47 14.52
N PHE A 91 5.85 9.65 13.58
CA PHE A 91 4.87 8.64 13.21
C PHE A 91 4.86 8.48 11.69
N PHE A 92 4.74 7.27 11.16
CA PHE A 92 4.52 7.05 9.73
C PHE A 92 3.29 6.17 9.48
N HIS A 93 2.37 6.68 8.67
CA HIS A 93 1.09 6.04 8.34
C HIS A 93 1.20 5.27 7.01
N HIS A 94 1.09 3.93 7.06
CA HIS A 94 1.32 3.07 5.88
C HIS A 94 0.06 2.75 5.09
N THR A 95 -1.10 2.95 5.70
CA THR A 95 -2.40 2.79 5.06
C THR A 95 -2.88 4.12 4.46
N PRO A 96 -3.92 4.13 3.62
CA PRO A 96 -4.56 5.38 3.22
C PRO A 96 -5.02 6.16 4.45
N PHE A 97 -4.98 7.48 4.37
CA PHE A 97 -5.64 8.33 5.36
C PHE A 97 -6.91 8.92 4.73
N PRO A 98 -8.11 8.59 5.24
CA PRO A 98 -9.36 8.92 4.58
C PRO A 98 -9.74 10.40 4.75
N SER A 99 -10.65 10.88 3.92
CA SER A 99 -11.20 12.24 4.02
C SER A 99 -11.93 12.48 5.36
N ALA A 100 -12.14 13.75 5.70
CA ALA A 100 -12.66 14.12 7.01
C ALA A 100 -14.05 13.58 7.32
N ASP A 101 -14.94 13.48 6.33
CA ASP A 101 -16.28 12.92 6.46
C ASP A 101 -16.26 11.40 6.72
N ILE A 102 -15.31 10.68 6.13
CA ILE A 102 -15.12 9.24 6.36
C ILE A 102 -14.45 9.00 7.72
N PHE A 103 -13.37 9.73 8.05
CA PHE A 103 -12.69 9.61 9.34
C PHE A 103 -13.62 9.96 10.52
N ALA A 104 -14.58 10.89 10.30
CA ALA A 104 -15.54 11.30 11.32
C ALA A 104 -16.46 10.18 11.82
N VAL A 105 -16.57 9.06 11.08
CA VAL A 105 -17.32 7.87 11.51
C VAL A 105 -16.72 7.25 12.79
N LEU A 106 -15.40 7.34 12.99
CA LEU A 106 -14.75 6.78 14.17
C LEU A 106 -15.14 7.57 15.43
N PRO A 107 -15.62 6.91 16.50
CA PRO A 107 -15.99 7.60 17.74
C PRO A 107 -14.77 8.12 18.51
N TRP A 108 -13.62 7.46 18.38
CA TRP A 108 -12.36 7.84 19.04
C TRP A 108 -11.49 8.82 18.24
N ARG A 109 -12.02 9.33 17.13
CA ARG A 109 -11.32 10.22 16.19
C ARG A 109 -10.56 11.37 16.85
N LYS A 110 -11.14 11.99 17.88
CA LYS A 110 -10.51 13.11 18.60
C LYS A 110 -9.25 12.65 19.33
N GLU A 111 -9.33 11.54 20.07
CA GLU A 111 -8.21 10.99 20.83
C GLU A 111 -7.06 10.58 19.90
N ILE A 112 -7.39 9.94 18.78
CA ILE A 112 -6.42 9.55 17.75
C ILE A 112 -5.69 10.78 17.20
N VAL A 113 -6.44 11.81 16.80
CA VAL A 113 -5.87 13.03 16.21
C VAL A 113 -5.05 13.81 17.23
N GLU A 114 -5.51 13.96 18.47
CA GLU A 114 -4.74 14.63 19.52
C GLU A 114 -3.43 13.89 19.83
N SER A 115 -3.42 12.54 19.75
CA SER A 115 -2.20 11.75 19.88
C SER A 115 -1.23 11.98 18.72
N LEU A 116 -1.70 11.93 17.47
CA LEU A 116 -0.85 12.19 16.29
C LEU A 116 -0.31 13.63 16.26
N LEU A 117 -1.08 14.61 16.75
CA LEU A 117 -0.63 15.99 16.93
C LEU A 117 0.34 16.19 18.11
N ALA A 118 0.63 15.14 18.88
CA ALA A 118 1.71 15.13 19.88
C ALA A 118 3.08 14.72 19.30
N CYS A 119 3.10 14.25 18.05
CA CYS A 119 4.32 14.02 17.28
C CYS A 119 5.00 15.34 16.91
N ASP A 120 6.30 15.24 16.61
CA ASP A 120 7.06 16.29 15.95
C ASP A 120 6.95 16.16 14.42
N VAL A 121 6.85 14.92 13.91
CA VAL A 121 6.65 14.61 12.48
C VAL A 121 5.58 13.53 12.30
N VAL A 122 4.65 13.72 11.36
CA VAL A 122 3.72 12.70 10.89
C VAL A 122 3.91 12.48 9.39
N GLY A 123 4.29 11.27 9.01
CA GLY A 123 4.61 10.86 7.65
C GLY A 123 3.47 10.08 6.97
N PHE A 124 3.33 10.28 5.67
CA PHE A 124 2.37 9.60 4.80
C PHE A 124 3.03 9.20 3.47
N HIS A 125 2.45 8.21 2.77
CA HIS A 125 2.97 7.80 1.46
C HIS A 125 2.79 8.85 0.37
N ILE A 126 1.64 9.53 0.32
CA ILE A 126 1.33 10.49 -0.75
C ILE A 126 0.76 11.81 -0.19
N PRO A 127 0.94 12.92 -0.93
CA PRO A 127 0.33 14.23 -0.69
C PRO A 127 -1.13 14.22 -0.24
N ARG A 128 -2.00 13.48 -0.96
CA ARG A 128 -3.44 13.39 -0.66
C ARG A 128 -3.73 12.92 0.76
N TYR A 129 -2.93 12.02 1.32
CA TYR A 129 -3.14 11.52 2.68
C TYR A 129 -2.70 12.52 3.75
N ALA A 130 -1.62 13.27 3.51
CA ALA A 130 -1.25 14.39 4.38
C ALA A 130 -2.31 15.50 4.36
N ALA A 131 -2.84 15.84 3.18
CA ALA A 131 -3.94 16.80 3.04
C ALA A 131 -5.20 16.33 3.78
N ASN A 132 -5.56 15.05 3.66
CA ASN A 132 -6.68 14.47 4.40
C ASN A 132 -6.47 14.55 5.92
N PHE A 133 -5.27 14.23 6.43
CA PHE A 133 -4.94 14.37 7.84
C PHE A 133 -5.02 15.81 8.32
N ALA A 134 -4.47 16.75 7.56
CA ALA A 134 -4.55 18.19 7.84
C ALA A 134 -6.01 18.66 7.99
N HIS A 135 -6.88 18.28 7.04
CA HIS A 135 -8.30 18.62 7.09
C HIS A 135 -9.05 17.95 8.25
N VAL A 136 -8.73 16.71 8.57
CA VAL A 136 -9.25 15.99 9.74
C VAL A 136 -8.85 16.71 11.03
N ALA A 137 -7.57 17.04 11.18
CA ALA A 137 -7.04 17.74 12.35
C ALA A 137 -7.66 19.14 12.50
N HIS A 138 -7.81 19.85 11.40
CA HIS A 138 -8.47 21.15 11.38
C HIS A 138 -9.93 21.05 11.82
N SER A 139 -10.70 20.15 11.20
CA SER A 139 -12.14 20.04 11.43
C SER A 139 -12.49 19.47 12.82
N LEU A 140 -11.68 18.57 13.37
CA LEU A 140 -11.99 17.91 14.64
C LEU A 140 -11.49 18.65 15.87
N VAL A 141 -10.31 19.29 15.79
CA VAL A 141 -9.67 19.90 16.96
C VAL A 141 -9.20 21.33 16.73
N GLY A 142 -9.38 21.89 15.54
CA GLY A 142 -8.99 23.26 15.23
C GLY A 142 -7.48 23.44 15.04
N ALA A 143 -6.76 22.39 14.62
CA ALA A 143 -5.38 22.56 14.17
C ALA A 143 -5.34 23.50 12.94
N THR A 144 -4.36 24.40 12.86
CA THR A 144 -4.21 25.31 11.72
C THR A 144 -3.18 24.74 10.76
N ILE A 145 -3.47 24.80 9.46
CA ILE A 145 -2.46 24.54 8.44
C ILE A 145 -1.54 25.76 8.40
N ALA A 146 -0.31 25.59 8.87
CA ALA A 146 0.65 26.68 9.05
C ALA A 146 1.53 26.88 7.81
N GLU A 147 1.74 25.82 7.03
CA GLU A 147 2.56 25.82 5.82
C GLU A 147 2.00 24.82 4.80
N GLU A 148 1.95 25.25 3.54
CA GLU A 148 1.59 24.45 2.38
C GLU A 148 2.56 24.77 1.24
N VAL A 149 2.86 23.77 0.42
CA VAL A 149 3.72 23.91 -0.76
C VAL A 149 3.04 23.32 -1.99
N GLU A 150 3.42 23.80 -3.17
CA GLU A 150 3.04 23.13 -4.41
C GLU A 150 3.60 21.70 -4.40
N THR A 151 2.74 20.72 -4.68
CA THR A 151 3.15 19.33 -4.71
C THR A 151 4.13 19.10 -5.85
N VAL A 152 5.19 18.34 -5.59
CA VAL A 152 6.15 17.97 -6.63
C VAL A 152 5.44 17.25 -7.78
N ALA A 153 5.76 17.62 -9.02
CA ALA A 153 5.06 17.12 -10.22
C ALA A 153 5.01 15.58 -10.29
N ASP A 154 6.09 14.92 -9.86
CA ASP A 154 6.20 13.47 -9.78
C ASP A 154 5.19 12.80 -8.81
N MET A 155 4.60 13.55 -7.90
CA MET A 155 3.61 13.07 -6.93
C MET A 155 2.25 13.79 -7.10
N SER A 156 2.00 14.43 -8.24
CA SER A 156 0.71 15.04 -8.55
C SER A 156 0.44 15.16 -10.06
N PRO A 157 0.43 14.04 -10.80
CA PRO A 157 -0.03 14.05 -12.19
C PRO A 157 -1.47 14.58 -12.28
N GLU A 158 -1.73 15.54 -13.17
CA GLU A 158 -3.06 16.15 -13.28
C GLU A 158 -4.14 15.12 -13.66
N GLY A 159 -5.31 15.20 -13.02
CA GLY A 159 -6.49 14.42 -13.39
C GLY A 159 -6.57 13.00 -12.80
N MET A 160 -5.58 12.53 -12.02
CA MET A 160 -5.67 11.23 -11.35
C MET A 160 -6.49 11.28 -10.05
N ALA A 161 -7.08 10.14 -9.68
CA ALA A 161 -7.99 10.01 -8.54
C ALA A 161 -7.39 10.42 -7.18
N LEU A 162 -6.08 10.24 -7.00
CA LEU A 162 -5.36 10.52 -5.75
C LEU A 162 -4.40 11.72 -5.84
N SER A 163 -4.38 12.46 -6.94
CA SER A 163 -3.51 13.64 -7.08
C SER A 163 -3.90 14.75 -6.13
N GLU A 164 -2.93 15.47 -5.58
CA GLU A 164 -3.14 16.60 -4.69
C GLU A 164 -2.19 17.72 -5.11
N LEU A 165 -2.71 18.89 -5.46
CA LEU A 165 -1.91 19.96 -6.08
C LEU A 165 -1.10 20.75 -5.04
N VAL A 166 -1.61 20.80 -3.81
CA VAL A 166 -1.00 21.54 -2.71
C VAL A 166 -0.86 20.60 -1.52
N THR A 167 0.37 20.42 -1.04
CA THR A 167 0.68 19.55 0.09
C THR A 167 0.86 20.37 1.35
N PRO A 168 0.08 20.13 2.41
CA PRO A 168 0.36 20.66 3.73
C PRO A 168 1.66 20.07 4.30
N THR A 169 2.58 20.93 4.75
CA THR A 169 3.89 20.52 5.30
C THR A 169 4.03 20.82 6.78
N ARG A 170 3.15 21.67 7.35
CA ARG A 170 3.14 21.96 8.79
C ARG A 170 1.74 22.25 9.31
N LEU A 171 1.40 21.63 10.44
CA LEU A 171 0.24 21.97 11.26
C LEU A 171 0.69 22.67 12.54
N SER A 172 -0.14 23.57 13.07
CA SER A 172 0.04 24.13 14.42
C SER A 172 -1.18 23.79 15.28
N TYR A 173 -0.92 23.29 16.50
CA TYR A 173 -1.95 22.91 17.46
C TYR A 173 -1.48 23.12 18.90
N LYS A 174 -2.23 23.92 19.66
CA LYS A 174 -1.94 24.23 21.09
C LYS A 174 -0.48 24.66 21.34
N GLY A 175 0.09 25.47 20.43
CA GLY A 175 1.46 25.98 20.54
C GLY A 175 2.56 24.98 20.16
N ARG A 176 2.21 23.83 19.58
CA ARG A 176 3.14 22.88 18.96
C ARG A 176 2.97 22.88 17.46
N ASP A 177 4.08 22.90 16.76
CA ASP A 177 4.12 22.66 15.32
C ASP A 177 4.44 21.19 15.04
N VAL A 178 3.73 20.62 14.08
CA VAL A 178 3.85 19.24 13.64
C VAL A 178 4.18 19.26 12.16
N ALA A 179 5.37 18.77 11.80
CA ALA A 179 5.75 18.65 10.40
C ALA A 179 5.01 17.47 9.75
N LEU A 180 4.56 17.66 8.51
CA LEU A 180 3.98 16.61 7.70
C LEU A 180 4.99 16.23 6.62
N SER A 181 5.34 14.94 6.55
CA SER A 181 6.24 14.39 5.54
C SER A 181 5.46 13.52 4.58
N THR A 182 5.65 13.71 3.27
CA THR A 182 5.03 12.90 2.23
C THR A 182 6.10 12.26 1.39
N TRP A 183 6.34 10.98 1.62
CA TRP A 183 7.30 10.22 0.85
C TRP A 183 6.91 8.74 0.82
N PRO A 184 6.75 8.13 -0.37
CA PRO A 184 6.41 6.71 -0.48
C PRO A 184 7.56 5.86 0.07
N VAL A 185 7.25 4.70 0.66
CA VAL A 185 8.28 3.86 1.28
C VAL A 185 9.22 3.23 0.24
N GLY A 186 8.72 2.95 -0.97
CA GLY A 186 9.50 2.34 -2.04
C GLY A 186 9.84 0.87 -1.78
N THR A 187 10.42 0.23 -2.80
CA THR A 187 11.03 -1.10 -2.70
C THR A 187 12.55 -1.01 -2.69
N ASP A 188 13.23 -2.10 -2.32
CA ASP A 188 14.68 -2.23 -2.47
C ASP A 188 15.00 -2.68 -3.90
N VAL A 189 15.14 -1.70 -4.81
CA VAL A 189 15.32 -1.93 -6.24
C VAL A 189 16.59 -2.73 -6.52
N ASP A 190 17.68 -2.46 -5.81
CA ASP A 190 18.95 -3.18 -5.96
C ASP A 190 18.79 -4.64 -5.54
N TYR A 191 18.12 -4.90 -4.42
CA TYR A 191 17.86 -6.26 -3.96
C TYR A 191 16.98 -7.03 -4.95
N VAL A 192 15.86 -6.45 -5.40
CA VAL A 192 14.98 -7.11 -6.38
C VAL A 192 15.70 -7.36 -7.70
N SER A 193 16.47 -6.37 -8.20
CA SER A 193 17.24 -6.52 -9.43
C SER A 193 18.31 -7.60 -9.30
N SER A 194 19.00 -7.68 -8.16
CA SER A 194 19.99 -8.74 -7.90
C SER A 194 19.36 -10.14 -7.90
N LEU A 195 18.13 -10.28 -7.40
CA LEU A 195 17.40 -11.55 -7.47
C LEU A 195 16.94 -11.85 -8.89
N ALA A 196 16.53 -10.84 -9.65
CA ALA A 196 16.09 -10.97 -11.05
C ALA A 196 17.21 -11.40 -12.00
N GLU A 197 18.47 -11.10 -11.65
CA GLU A 197 19.68 -11.44 -12.42
C GLU A 197 20.38 -12.72 -11.93
N ASP A 198 19.87 -13.37 -10.89
CA ASP A 198 20.44 -14.59 -10.31
C ASP A 198 20.18 -15.83 -11.18
N ASP A 199 21.20 -16.70 -11.32
CA ASP A 199 21.14 -17.91 -12.15
C ASP A 199 19.97 -18.86 -11.77
N GLU A 200 19.70 -19.04 -10.47
CA GLU A 200 18.58 -19.90 -10.03
C GLU A 200 17.23 -19.25 -10.37
N THR A 201 17.14 -17.91 -10.37
CA THR A 201 15.93 -17.21 -10.84
C THR A 201 15.76 -17.38 -12.35
N ALA A 202 16.86 -17.34 -13.12
CA ALA A 202 16.83 -17.58 -14.56
C ALA A 202 16.36 -19.02 -14.89
N ASP A 203 16.83 -20.02 -14.14
CA ASP A 203 16.36 -21.41 -14.25
C ASP A 203 14.85 -21.51 -13.93
N GLN A 204 14.42 -20.89 -12.83
CA GLN A 204 12.99 -20.85 -12.46
C GLN A 204 12.13 -20.14 -13.51
N LEU A 205 12.63 -19.06 -14.11
CA LEU A 205 11.96 -18.34 -15.18
C LEU A 205 11.80 -19.21 -16.43
N ALA A 206 12.84 -19.96 -16.81
CA ALA A 206 12.79 -20.89 -17.93
C ALA A 206 11.73 -21.99 -17.71
N ASP A 207 11.70 -22.59 -16.51
CA ASP A 207 10.69 -23.57 -16.11
C ASP A 207 9.27 -22.98 -16.18
N ILE A 208 9.08 -21.78 -15.62
CA ILE A 208 7.78 -21.10 -15.62
C ILE A 208 7.32 -20.81 -17.06
N ARG A 209 8.21 -20.32 -17.94
CA ARG A 209 7.87 -20.06 -19.35
C ARG A 209 7.51 -21.36 -20.09
N ALA A 210 8.20 -22.47 -19.80
CA ALA A 210 7.86 -23.77 -20.35
C ALA A 210 6.48 -24.27 -19.88
N GLU A 211 6.13 -24.06 -18.61
CA GLU A 211 4.80 -24.38 -18.07
C GLU A 211 3.70 -23.51 -18.70
N ILE A 212 3.96 -22.22 -18.90
CA ILE A 212 3.03 -21.26 -19.52
C ILE A 212 2.77 -21.64 -21.00
N GLY A 213 3.80 -22.08 -21.72
CA GLY A 213 3.72 -22.40 -23.14
C GLY A 213 3.46 -21.16 -23.99
N ASP A 214 2.64 -21.28 -25.02
CA ASP A 214 2.30 -20.18 -25.94
C ASP A 214 1.24 -19.21 -25.40
N CYS A 215 0.86 -19.35 -24.12
CA CYS A 215 -0.10 -18.45 -23.48
C CYS A 215 0.57 -17.16 -22.99
N LYS A 216 -0.15 -16.04 -23.04
CA LYS A 216 0.21 -14.86 -22.23
C LYS A 216 -0.14 -15.10 -20.76
N LEU A 217 0.68 -14.61 -19.85
CA LEU A 217 0.45 -14.63 -18.40
C LEU A 217 -0.02 -13.25 -17.90
N ILE A 218 -1.19 -13.23 -17.29
CA ILE A 218 -1.63 -12.15 -16.41
C ILE A 218 -1.31 -12.58 -14.98
N LEU A 219 -0.60 -11.74 -14.22
CA LEU A 219 -0.23 -11.99 -12.84
C LEU A 219 -0.86 -10.94 -11.93
N SER A 220 -1.61 -11.37 -10.91
CA SER A 220 -2.05 -10.51 -9.81
C SER A 220 -1.62 -11.12 -8.48
N VAL A 221 -1.03 -10.29 -7.63
CA VAL A 221 -0.46 -10.72 -6.35
C VAL A 221 -0.99 -9.82 -5.25
N SER A 222 -1.72 -10.40 -4.31
CA SER A 222 -2.29 -9.65 -3.22
C SER A 222 -2.57 -10.55 -2.01
N ARG A 223 -2.98 -9.94 -0.91
CA ARG A 223 -3.53 -10.67 0.24
C ARG A 223 -5.02 -10.89 0.01
N THR A 224 -5.58 -11.91 0.65
CA THR A 224 -7.03 -12.04 0.79
C THR A 224 -7.54 -10.89 1.66
N ASP A 225 -7.99 -9.83 1.01
CA ASP A 225 -8.56 -8.63 1.62
C ASP A 225 -9.53 -7.99 0.62
N TYR A 226 -10.69 -7.53 1.10
CA TYR A 226 -11.72 -6.92 0.25
C TYR A 226 -11.26 -5.62 -0.40
N THR A 227 -10.20 -4.97 0.11
CA THR A 227 -9.63 -3.77 -0.49
C THR A 227 -8.83 -4.07 -1.77
N LYS A 228 -8.41 -5.32 -1.99
CA LYS A 228 -7.46 -5.69 -3.06
C LYS A 228 -8.09 -5.92 -4.42
N GLY A 229 -9.42 -5.89 -4.53
CA GLY A 229 -10.10 -5.91 -5.83
C GLY A 229 -10.01 -7.27 -6.56
N ASN A 230 -9.70 -8.36 -5.84
CA ASN A 230 -9.48 -9.68 -6.46
C ASN A 230 -10.76 -10.21 -7.13
N VAL A 231 -11.92 -9.93 -6.55
CA VAL A 231 -13.22 -10.31 -7.12
C VAL A 231 -13.47 -9.54 -8.41
N GLU A 232 -13.22 -8.24 -8.41
CA GLU A 232 -13.37 -7.36 -9.56
C GLU A 232 -12.43 -7.74 -10.70
N ALA A 233 -11.19 -8.13 -10.39
CA ALA A 233 -10.22 -8.64 -11.36
C ALA A 233 -10.69 -9.96 -12.00
N LEU A 234 -11.19 -10.91 -11.20
CA LEU A 234 -11.75 -12.18 -11.72
C LEU A 234 -12.97 -11.92 -12.60
N LEU A 235 -13.86 -11.03 -12.20
CA LEU A 235 -15.04 -10.65 -13.00
C LEU A 235 -14.63 -9.97 -14.31
N ALA A 236 -13.62 -9.11 -14.30
CA ALA A 236 -13.09 -8.50 -15.52
C ALA A 236 -12.45 -9.54 -16.46
N TYR A 237 -11.70 -10.49 -15.89
CA TYR A 237 -11.12 -11.60 -16.65
C TYR A 237 -12.19 -12.53 -17.24
N GLU A 238 -13.30 -12.77 -16.53
CA GLU A 238 -14.42 -13.52 -17.09
C GLU A 238 -15.04 -12.80 -18.30
N ARG A 239 -15.30 -11.49 -18.17
CA ARG A 239 -15.83 -10.66 -19.26
C ARG A 239 -14.87 -10.59 -20.45
N LEU A 240 -13.56 -10.64 -20.22
CA LEU A 240 -12.57 -10.69 -21.31
C LEU A 240 -12.91 -11.81 -22.29
N PHE A 241 -13.15 -13.04 -21.82
CA PHE A 241 -13.47 -14.16 -22.70
C PHE A 241 -14.86 -14.09 -23.34
N GLU A 242 -15.81 -13.42 -22.70
CA GLU A 242 -17.12 -13.15 -23.32
C GLU A 242 -17.00 -12.18 -24.50
N ARG A 243 -16.16 -11.14 -24.37
CA ARG A 243 -15.95 -10.11 -25.40
C ARG A 243 -14.91 -10.51 -26.45
N ARG A 244 -13.91 -11.29 -26.05
CA ARG A 244 -12.77 -11.75 -26.86
C ARG A 244 -12.63 -13.28 -26.82
N PRO A 245 -13.57 -14.03 -27.45
CA PRO A 245 -13.47 -15.49 -27.50
C PRO A 245 -12.19 -15.99 -28.20
N ASP A 246 -11.55 -15.15 -29.01
CA ASP A 246 -10.27 -15.42 -29.68
C ASP A 246 -9.08 -15.61 -28.72
N LEU A 247 -9.20 -15.13 -27.47
CA LEU A 247 -8.18 -15.24 -26.43
C LEU A 247 -8.34 -16.48 -25.54
N VAL A 248 -9.46 -17.21 -25.66
CA VAL A 248 -9.67 -18.47 -24.95
C VAL A 248 -8.61 -19.48 -25.39
N GLY A 249 -7.87 -20.05 -24.43
CA GLY A 249 -6.75 -20.94 -24.70
C GLY A 249 -5.41 -20.24 -24.94
N LYS A 250 -5.36 -18.90 -24.94
CA LYS A 250 -4.16 -18.10 -25.24
C LYS A 250 -3.71 -17.19 -24.10
N VAL A 251 -4.50 -17.06 -23.04
CA VAL A 251 -4.20 -16.21 -21.89
C VAL A 251 -4.45 -17.02 -20.62
N ARG A 252 -3.59 -16.88 -19.61
CA ARG A 252 -3.77 -17.49 -18.29
C ARG A 252 -3.71 -16.39 -17.25
N PHE A 253 -4.57 -16.48 -16.25
CA PHE A 253 -4.58 -15.57 -15.11
C PHE A 253 -4.09 -16.29 -13.85
N MET A 254 -2.93 -15.90 -13.34
CA MET A 254 -2.43 -16.34 -12.05
C MET A 254 -2.81 -15.31 -11.00
N LEU A 255 -3.69 -15.73 -10.07
CA LEU A 255 -4.09 -14.93 -8.93
C LEU A 255 -3.47 -15.54 -7.66
N ILE A 256 -2.48 -14.85 -7.10
CA ILE A 256 -1.92 -15.19 -5.80
C ILE A 256 -2.69 -14.39 -4.74
N SER A 257 -3.46 -15.08 -3.89
CA SER A 257 -4.26 -14.47 -2.83
C SER A 257 -3.98 -15.16 -1.50
N VAL A 258 -3.08 -14.58 -0.70
CA VAL A 258 -2.64 -15.20 0.56
C VAL A 258 -3.43 -14.64 1.75
N PRO A 259 -4.07 -15.48 2.59
CA PRO A 259 -4.76 -15.00 3.77
C PRO A 259 -3.77 -14.45 4.79
N ALA A 260 -4.03 -13.26 5.32
CA ALA A 260 -3.18 -12.64 6.34
C ALA A 260 -3.22 -13.40 7.68
N ASN A 261 -4.39 -13.94 8.05
CA ASN A 261 -4.59 -14.80 9.20
C ASN A 261 -5.86 -15.65 8.99
N ARG A 262 -5.79 -16.95 9.26
CA ARG A 262 -6.91 -17.90 9.07
C ARG A 262 -8.06 -17.68 10.06
N ASN A 263 -7.83 -16.97 11.16
CA ASN A 263 -8.81 -16.77 12.23
C ASN A 263 -9.61 -15.45 12.10
N MET A 264 -9.59 -14.81 10.91
CA MET A 264 -10.21 -13.50 10.70
C MET A 264 -11.51 -13.62 9.91
N ALA A 265 -12.65 -13.57 10.62
CA ALA A 265 -13.98 -13.69 10.05
C ALA A 265 -14.28 -12.64 8.96
N VAL A 266 -13.73 -11.42 9.11
CA VAL A 266 -13.92 -10.30 8.16
C VAL A 266 -13.48 -10.62 6.72
N TYR A 267 -12.62 -11.63 6.53
CA TYR A 267 -12.11 -12.02 5.22
C TYR A 267 -12.72 -13.31 4.66
N GLU A 268 -13.57 -14.00 5.42
CA GLU A 268 -14.16 -15.28 4.98
C GLU A 268 -15.06 -15.09 3.75
N GLU A 269 -15.87 -14.03 3.73
CA GLU A 269 -16.77 -13.75 2.61
C GLU A 269 -16.03 -13.48 1.31
N VAL A 270 -14.96 -12.67 1.36
CA VAL A 270 -14.16 -12.35 0.17
C VAL A 270 -13.35 -13.57 -0.29
N GLN A 271 -12.83 -14.38 0.64
CA GLN A 271 -12.16 -15.64 0.28
C GLN A 271 -13.10 -16.56 -0.49
N ARG A 272 -14.33 -16.76 0.03
CA ARG A 272 -15.34 -17.58 -0.63
C ARG A 272 -15.68 -17.05 -2.02
N ALA A 273 -15.85 -15.74 -2.16
CA ALA A 273 -16.16 -15.12 -3.45
C ALA A 273 -15.01 -15.32 -4.47
N ILE A 274 -13.75 -15.15 -4.06
CA ILE A 274 -12.58 -15.41 -4.91
C ILE A 274 -12.57 -16.86 -5.40
N GLU A 275 -12.75 -17.83 -4.49
CA GLU A 275 -12.77 -19.26 -4.81
C GLU A 275 -13.94 -19.62 -5.74
N GLU A 276 -15.13 -19.07 -5.48
CA GLU A 276 -16.32 -19.27 -6.31
C GLU A 276 -16.10 -18.74 -7.73
N HIS A 277 -15.60 -17.52 -7.89
CA HIS A 277 -15.36 -16.93 -9.21
C HIS A 277 -14.24 -17.64 -9.96
N ALA A 278 -13.13 -17.98 -9.31
CA ALA A 278 -12.06 -18.74 -9.93
C ALA A 278 -12.55 -20.13 -10.39
N GLY A 279 -13.34 -20.82 -9.55
CA GLY A 279 -13.96 -22.10 -9.88
C GLY A 279 -14.94 -21.99 -11.05
N ARG A 280 -15.80 -20.95 -11.04
CA ARG A 280 -16.76 -20.69 -12.12
C ARG A 280 -16.07 -20.46 -13.46
N ILE A 281 -15.04 -19.61 -13.51
CA ILE A 281 -14.29 -19.31 -14.74
C ILE A 281 -13.62 -20.58 -15.27
N ASN A 282 -12.95 -21.34 -14.39
CA ASN A 282 -12.31 -22.59 -14.78
C ASN A 282 -13.32 -23.63 -15.29
N GLY A 283 -14.50 -23.76 -14.65
CA GLY A 283 -15.54 -24.68 -15.10
C GLY A 283 -16.20 -24.27 -16.42
N ARG A 284 -16.30 -22.96 -16.70
CA ARG A 284 -16.97 -22.43 -17.89
C ARG A 284 -16.08 -22.40 -19.13
N PHE A 285 -14.81 -22.02 -18.97
CA PHE A 285 -13.89 -21.83 -20.10
C PHE A 285 -12.78 -22.89 -20.17
N GLY A 286 -12.48 -23.56 -19.05
CA GLY A 286 -11.37 -24.49 -18.97
C GLY A 286 -11.51 -25.71 -19.89
N ARG A 287 -10.36 -26.27 -20.23
CA ARG A 287 -10.19 -27.48 -21.04
C ARG A 287 -9.27 -28.45 -20.31
N PHE A 288 -9.17 -29.68 -20.81
CA PHE A 288 -8.31 -30.70 -20.20
C PHE A 288 -6.83 -30.28 -20.12
N ASP A 289 -6.37 -29.54 -21.12
CA ASP A 289 -4.99 -29.09 -21.31
C ASP A 289 -4.77 -27.61 -20.96
N TRP A 290 -5.82 -26.88 -20.56
CA TRP A 290 -5.74 -25.44 -20.30
C TRP A 290 -6.66 -25.01 -19.16
N GLN A 291 -6.06 -24.44 -18.13
CA GLN A 291 -6.75 -23.84 -16.99
C GLN A 291 -6.70 -22.31 -17.08
N PRO A 292 -7.85 -21.62 -17.22
CA PRO A 292 -7.88 -20.18 -17.37
C PRO A 292 -7.36 -19.40 -16.15
N VAL A 293 -7.64 -19.88 -14.92
CA VAL A 293 -7.28 -19.23 -13.66
C VAL A 293 -6.49 -20.18 -12.77
N ALA A 294 -5.25 -19.82 -12.45
CA ALA A 294 -4.43 -20.45 -11.41
C ALA A 294 -4.55 -19.65 -10.10
N LEU A 295 -5.42 -20.10 -9.18
CA LEU A 295 -5.58 -19.51 -7.85
C LEU A 295 -4.57 -20.12 -6.87
N ILE A 296 -3.66 -19.31 -6.34
CA ILE A 296 -2.63 -19.73 -5.38
C ILE A 296 -2.90 -19.09 -4.01
N SER A 297 -3.37 -19.90 -3.06
CA SER A 297 -3.70 -19.44 -1.69
C SER A 297 -2.57 -19.59 -0.68
N ARG A 298 -1.34 -19.86 -1.14
CA ARG A 298 -0.14 -20.05 -0.31
C ARG A 298 0.92 -19.00 -0.64
N ALA A 299 1.70 -18.62 0.36
CA ALA A 299 2.85 -17.75 0.15
C ALA A 299 3.84 -18.39 -0.83
N ILE A 300 4.26 -17.62 -1.83
CA ILE A 300 5.33 -18.00 -2.75
C ILE A 300 6.63 -17.39 -2.20
N PRO A 301 7.74 -18.15 -2.13
CA PRO A 301 9.04 -17.59 -1.79
C PRO A 301 9.39 -16.42 -2.71
N PHE A 302 9.93 -15.34 -2.14
CA PHE A 302 10.12 -14.07 -2.86
C PHE A 302 10.96 -14.22 -4.14
N LYS A 303 12.04 -15.00 -4.12
CA LYS A 303 12.85 -15.29 -5.33
C LYS A 303 12.03 -15.89 -6.47
N ARG A 304 11.15 -16.85 -6.16
CA ARG A 304 10.24 -17.44 -7.15
C ARG A 304 9.16 -16.46 -7.62
N LEU A 305 8.73 -15.55 -6.74
CA LEU A 305 7.81 -14.48 -7.11
C LEU A 305 8.45 -13.51 -8.11
N VAL A 306 9.74 -13.18 -7.96
CA VAL A 306 10.51 -12.39 -8.94
C VAL A 306 10.53 -13.08 -10.31
N ALA A 307 10.76 -14.40 -10.36
CA ALA A 307 10.68 -15.15 -11.62
C ALA A 307 9.26 -15.10 -12.25
N TYR A 308 8.19 -15.18 -11.45
CA TYR A 308 6.82 -14.98 -11.96
C TYR A 308 6.58 -13.56 -12.48
N HIS A 309 7.13 -12.53 -11.82
CA HIS A 309 7.07 -11.16 -12.33
C HIS A 309 7.75 -11.05 -13.69
N GLN A 310 8.96 -11.61 -13.87
CA GLN A 310 9.66 -11.62 -15.17
C GLN A 310 8.95 -12.46 -16.25
N ALA A 311 8.15 -13.43 -15.86
CA ALA A 311 7.36 -14.25 -16.79
C ALA A 311 6.03 -13.59 -17.20
N ALA A 312 5.55 -12.59 -16.47
CA ALA A 312 4.23 -12.01 -16.67
C ALA A 312 4.22 -10.95 -17.78
N ASP A 313 3.43 -11.20 -18.83
CA ASP A 313 3.14 -10.21 -19.88
C ASP A 313 2.38 -9.00 -19.31
N VAL A 314 1.47 -9.25 -18.36
CA VAL A 314 0.67 -8.24 -17.69
C VAL A 314 0.69 -8.46 -16.18
N CYS A 315 1.20 -7.49 -15.42
CA CYS A 315 0.96 -7.40 -13.99
C CYS A 315 -0.29 -6.58 -13.71
N TRP A 316 -1.28 -7.21 -13.06
CA TRP A 316 -2.62 -6.67 -12.84
C TRP A 316 -2.83 -6.34 -11.37
N ILE A 317 -2.65 -5.07 -11.02
CA ILE A 317 -2.73 -4.58 -9.65
C ILE A 317 -3.90 -3.60 -9.53
N THR A 318 -5.09 -4.13 -9.24
CA THR A 318 -6.32 -3.33 -9.25
C THR A 318 -7.05 -3.27 -7.90
N PRO A 319 -6.39 -2.84 -6.81
CA PRO A 319 -7.07 -2.65 -5.53
C PRO A 319 -8.13 -1.57 -5.63
N LEU A 320 -9.22 -1.74 -4.89
CA LEU A 320 -10.28 -0.74 -4.74
C LEU A 320 -9.79 0.47 -3.94
N CYS A 321 -8.88 0.25 -2.98
CA CYS A 321 -8.20 1.29 -2.21
C CYS A 321 -6.92 0.70 -1.60
N ASP A 322 -5.77 1.35 -1.77
CA ASP A 322 -4.49 0.87 -1.22
C ASP A 322 -3.57 2.03 -0.85
N GLY A 323 -2.87 1.93 0.28
CA GLY A 323 -2.02 3.03 0.79
C GLY A 323 -0.80 3.32 -0.09
N LEU A 324 -0.27 2.28 -0.74
CA LEU A 324 0.79 2.44 -1.75
C LEU A 324 0.65 1.33 -2.78
N ASN A 325 1.00 0.10 -2.38
CA ASN A 325 1.14 -1.13 -3.17
C ASN A 325 2.58 -1.38 -3.68
N LEU A 326 3.36 -2.12 -2.88
CA LEU A 326 4.75 -2.48 -3.21
C LEU A 326 4.86 -3.53 -4.32
N VAL A 327 3.85 -4.38 -4.51
CA VAL A 327 3.85 -5.41 -5.56
C VAL A 327 4.00 -4.79 -6.94
N ALA A 328 3.38 -3.63 -7.18
CA ALA A 328 3.56 -2.88 -8.42
C ALA A 328 5.02 -2.46 -8.64
N GLN A 329 5.69 -1.96 -7.60
CA GLN A 329 7.11 -1.56 -7.68
C GLN A 329 8.04 -2.77 -7.79
N GLU A 330 7.73 -3.87 -7.09
CA GLU A 330 8.45 -5.15 -7.18
C GLU A 330 8.40 -5.72 -8.60
N TYR A 331 7.24 -5.69 -9.26
CA TYR A 331 7.09 -6.08 -10.67
C TYR A 331 8.00 -5.24 -11.57
N VAL A 332 7.88 -3.90 -11.48
CA VAL A 332 8.67 -2.97 -12.30
C VAL A 332 10.18 -3.17 -12.07
N SER A 333 10.58 -3.43 -10.82
CA SER A 333 11.98 -3.70 -10.47
C SER A 333 12.48 -5.01 -11.06
N ALA A 334 11.65 -6.06 -11.04
CA ALA A 334 11.96 -7.39 -11.57
C ALA A 334 12.07 -7.43 -13.11
N CYS A 335 11.37 -6.56 -13.83
CA CYS A 335 11.41 -6.44 -15.30
C CYS A 335 12.72 -5.81 -15.81
N THR A 336 13.85 -6.49 -15.61
CA THR A 336 15.19 -6.02 -16.00
C THR A 336 15.43 -6.06 -17.51
N ASP A 337 14.69 -6.88 -18.25
CA ASP A 337 14.68 -6.90 -19.73
C ASP A 337 13.93 -5.70 -20.34
N GLY A 338 13.26 -4.90 -19.50
CA GLY A 338 12.52 -3.72 -19.88
C GLY A 338 11.23 -4.00 -20.64
N ASP A 339 10.68 -5.22 -20.61
CA ASP A 339 9.38 -5.56 -21.21
C ASP A 339 8.35 -5.91 -20.12
N GLY A 340 7.08 -6.02 -20.53
CA GLY A 340 5.93 -6.26 -19.68
C GLY A 340 5.03 -5.03 -19.51
N THR A 341 3.81 -5.26 -19.03
CA THR A 341 2.81 -4.21 -18.85
C THR A 341 2.29 -4.20 -17.42
N LEU A 342 2.29 -3.02 -16.78
CA LEU A 342 1.62 -2.79 -15.50
C LEU A 342 0.23 -2.18 -15.74
N VAL A 343 -0.82 -2.88 -15.33
CA VAL A 343 -2.18 -2.35 -15.18
C VAL A 343 -2.38 -2.02 -13.70
N LEU A 344 -2.72 -0.78 -13.39
CA LEU A 344 -2.70 -0.26 -12.02
C LEU A 344 -3.98 0.50 -11.69
N SER A 345 -4.57 0.22 -10.52
CA SER A 345 -5.70 1.02 -10.02
C SER A 345 -5.28 2.46 -9.73
N GLU A 346 -6.09 3.41 -10.18
CA GLU A 346 -5.95 4.83 -9.82
C GLU A 346 -6.12 5.08 -8.31
N PHE A 347 -6.63 4.11 -7.55
CA PHE A 347 -6.86 4.16 -6.10
C PHE A 347 -5.77 3.45 -5.29
N ALA A 348 -4.68 3.05 -5.92
CA ALA A 348 -3.45 2.66 -5.24
C ALA A 348 -2.54 3.88 -5.07
N GLY A 349 -2.02 4.14 -3.88
CA GLY A 349 -1.14 5.30 -3.65
C GLY A 349 0.06 5.36 -4.60
N VAL A 350 0.60 4.20 -5.02
CA VAL A 350 1.72 4.12 -5.97
C VAL A 350 1.36 4.59 -7.38
N ALA A 351 0.07 4.67 -7.72
CA ALA A 351 -0.36 5.18 -9.03
C ALA A 351 0.03 6.65 -9.23
N VAL A 352 0.13 7.42 -8.15
CA VAL A 352 0.50 8.83 -8.19
C VAL A 352 1.93 9.02 -8.74
N GLU A 353 2.84 8.08 -8.48
CA GLU A 353 4.22 8.10 -9.03
C GLU A 353 4.38 7.28 -10.32
N LEU A 354 3.55 6.25 -10.53
CA LEU A 354 3.64 5.33 -11.67
C LEU A 354 2.61 5.66 -12.77
N ASP A 355 2.60 6.92 -13.20
CA ASP A 355 1.69 7.48 -14.21
C ASP A 355 1.85 6.87 -15.63
N ALA A 356 3.01 6.26 -15.92
CA ALA A 356 3.25 5.53 -17.17
C ALA A 356 2.56 4.16 -17.25
N ALA A 357 2.00 3.66 -16.14
CA ALA A 357 1.19 2.43 -16.12
C ALA A 357 -0.11 2.60 -16.92
N ILE A 358 -0.77 1.50 -17.26
CA ILE A 358 -2.16 1.57 -17.72
C ILE A 358 -3.03 1.75 -16.47
N LEU A 359 -3.43 2.99 -16.22
CA LEU A 359 -4.31 3.32 -15.12
C LEU A 359 -5.74 2.84 -15.38
N THR A 360 -6.38 2.31 -14.35
CA THR A 360 -7.75 1.81 -14.44
C THR A 360 -8.57 2.12 -13.19
N ASN A 361 -9.86 2.31 -13.39
CA ASN A 361 -10.83 2.48 -12.31
C ASN A 361 -11.52 1.13 -12.04
N PRO A 362 -11.22 0.46 -10.90
CA PRO A 362 -11.77 -0.85 -10.59
C PRO A 362 -13.27 -0.84 -10.27
N PHE A 363 -13.87 0.35 -10.06
CA PHE A 363 -15.33 0.52 -9.93
C PHE A 363 -16.04 0.60 -11.29
N SER A 364 -15.30 0.65 -12.40
CA SER A 364 -15.83 0.76 -13.75
C SER A 364 -15.45 -0.46 -14.59
N ASN A 365 -16.44 -1.32 -14.85
CA ASN A 365 -16.25 -2.48 -15.73
C ASN A 365 -15.67 -2.09 -17.09
N ARG A 366 -16.11 -0.97 -17.67
CA ARG A 366 -15.58 -0.49 -18.96
C ARG A 366 -14.11 -0.06 -18.87
N SER A 367 -13.70 0.57 -17.76
CA SER A 367 -12.31 0.98 -17.56
C SER A 367 -11.40 -0.23 -17.39
N MET A 368 -11.82 -1.22 -16.60
CA MET A 368 -11.11 -2.48 -16.42
C MET A 368 -11.00 -3.25 -17.75
N ASP A 369 -12.10 -3.36 -18.49
CA ASP A 369 -12.14 -4.06 -19.77
C ASP A 369 -11.22 -3.38 -20.81
N ALA A 370 -11.24 -2.05 -20.91
CA ALA A 370 -10.39 -1.29 -21.82
C ALA A 370 -8.90 -1.39 -21.43
N ALA A 371 -8.58 -1.35 -20.14
CA ALA A 371 -7.21 -1.51 -19.67
C ALA A 371 -6.64 -2.90 -19.99
N MET A 372 -7.46 -3.95 -19.87
CA MET A 372 -7.07 -5.31 -20.27
C MET A 372 -6.81 -5.44 -21.76
N ASP A 373 -7.72 -4.89 -22.58
CA ASP A 373 -7.57 -4.92 -24.02
C ASP A 373 -6.30 -4.17 -24.44
N GLN A 374 -6.07 -2.97 -23.88
CA GLN A 374 -4.85 -2.21 -24.12
C GLN A 374 -3.60 -2.98 -23.70
N ALA A 375 -3.58 -3.59 -22.50
CA ALA A 375 -2.42 -4.32 -22.00
C ALA A 375 -2.05 -5.52 -22.88
N LEU A 376 -3.05 -6.28 -23.32
CA LEU A 376 -2.84 -7.48 -24.13
C LEU A 376 -2.47 -7.16 -25.58
N ASP A 377 -2.97 -6.06 -26.13
CA ASP A 377 -2.74 -5.66 -27.52
C ASP A 377 -1.60 -4.64 -27.68
N MET A 378 -0.96 -4.19 -26.58
CA MET A 378 0.10 -3.17 -26.61
C MET A 378 1.33 -3.61 -27.43
N PRO A 379 1.78 -2.82 -28.42
CA PRO A 379 3.01 -3.08 -29.15
C PRO A 379 4.26 -3.08 -28.25
N GLU A 380 5.28 -3.86 -28.62
CA GLU A 380 6.51 -3.99 -27.84
C GLU A 380 7.22 -2.65 -27.60
N ASP A 381 7.31 -1.79 -28.62
CA ASP A 381 7.95 -0.47 -28.49
C ASP A 381 7.26 0.40 -27.42
N GLU A 382 5.93 0.35 -27.32
CA GLU A 382 5.18 1.08 -26.30
C GLU A 382 5.37 0.46 -24.91
N ARG A 383 5.34 -0.88 -24.80
CA ARG A 383 5.57 -1.57 -23.51
C ARG A 383 6.94 -1.22 -22.95
N ARG A 384 7.99 -1.28 -23.78
CA ARG A 384 9.35 -0.95 -23.38
C ARG A 384 9.52 0.51 -22.99
N ALA A 385 8.89 1.43 -23.73
CA ALA A 385 8.92 2.85 -23.39
C ALA A 385 8.25 3.13 -22.03
N ARG A 386 7.07 2.52 -21.77
CA ARG A 386 6.37 2.64 -20.49
C ARG A 386 7.17 2.02 -19.36
N MET A 387 7.71 0.81 -19.55
CA MET A 387 8.51 0.14 -18.52
C MET A 387 9.77 0.92 -18.17
N ALA A 388 10.44 1.53 -19.15
CA ALA A 388 11.59 2.41 -18.90
C ALA A 388 11.20 3.62 -18.03
N ALA A 389 10.06 4.27 -18.32
CA ALA A 389 9.56 5.38 -17.51
C ALA A 389 9.19 4.94 -16.09
N LEU A 390 8.51 3.80 -15.93
CA LEU A 390 8.17 3.22 -14.64
C LEU A 390 9.41 2.90 -13.81
N ARG A 391 10.42 2.25 -14.41
CA ARG A 391 11.68 1.91 -13.74
C ARG A 391 12.42 3.15 -13.26
N ALA A 392 12.41 4.24 -14.04
CA ALA A 392 13.02 5.50 -13.64
C ALA A 392 12.33 6.10 -12.39
N LYS A 393 11.00 6.03 -12.30
CA LYS A 393 10.23 6.47 -11.13
C LYS A 393 10.51 5.60 -9.91
N VAL A 394 10.46 4.27 -10.06
CA VAL A 394 10.73 3.32 -8.97
C VAL A 394 12.15 3.48 -8.41
N ALA A 395 13.15 3.73 -9.27
CA ALA A 395 14.51 4.01 -8.83
C ALA A 395 14.65 5.34 -8.07
N ARG A 396 13.85 6.35 -8.43
CA ARG A 396 13.83 7.65 -7.74
C ARG A 396 13.17 7.57 -6.36
N PHE A 397 12.12 6.76 -6.23
CA PHE A 397 11.32 6.61 -5.02
C PHE A 397 11.54 5.24 -4.35
N ASP A 398 12.80 4.82 -4.27
CA ASP A 398 13.19 3.57 -3.63
C ASP A 398 13.23 3.67 -2.09
N ILE A 399 13.49 2.53 -1.44
CA ILE A 399 13.61 2.46 0.03
C ILE A 399 14.70 3.36 0.60
N ARG A 400 15.78 3.61 -0.16
CA ARG A 400 16.89 4.46 0.29
C ARG A 400 16.49 5.93 0.26
N ALA A 401 15.76 6.35 -0.76
CA ALA A 401 15.19 7.69 -0.85
C ALA A 401 14.23 7.96 0.31
N TRP A 402 13.36 7.00 0.64
CA TRP A 402 12.50 7.10 1.82
C TRP A 402 13.28 7.25 3.11
N ILE A 403 14.25 6.37 3.37
CA ILE A 403 15.08 6.45 4.59
C ILE A 403 15.83 7.79 4.67
N ALA A 404 16.37 8.28 3.55
CA ALA A 404 17.06 9.55 3.50
C ALA A 404 16.12 10.71 3.87
N GLU A 405 14.89 10.71 3.35
CA GLU A 405 13.89 11.72 3.68
C GLU A 405 13.45 11.65 5.15
N GLN A 406 13.20 10.45 5.68
CA GLN A 406 12.87 10.29 7.10
C GLN A 406 14.02 10.78 8.01
N ARG A 407 15.29 10.52 7.63
CA ARG A 407 16.45 11.05 8.36
C ARG A 407 16.50 12.59 8.35
N ARG A 408 16.19 13.24 7.22
CA ARG A 408 16.09 14.71 7.14
C ARG A 408 15.00 15.22 8.08
N ALA A 409 13.82 14.61 8.04
CA ALA A 409 12.71 14.98 8.93
C ALA A 409 13.09 14.83 10.41
N PHE A 410 13.79 13.75 10.78
CA PHE A 410 14.23 13.52 12.16
C PHE A 410 15.29 14.52 12.62
N ALA A 411 16.22 14.90 11.74
CA ALA A 411 17.24 15.89 12.05
C ALA A 411 16.64 17.30 12.30
N ALA A 412 15.53 17.62 11.64
CA ALA A 412 14.82 18.88 11.83
C ALA A 412 14.09 18.98 13.19
N ILE A 413 13.84 17.86 13.88
CA ILE A 413 13.18 17.87 15.19
C ILE A 413 14.09 18.52 16.24
N GLY A 414 13.65 19.65 16.78
CA GLY A 414 14.33 20.36 17.87
C GLY A 414 15.36 21.40 17.46
N GLY A 415 15.38 21.84 16.19
CA GLY A 415 16.17 23.00 15.75
C GLY A 415 17.60 22.67 15.36
N GLY A 416 17.78 22.16 14.14
CA GLY A 416 19.01 22.28 13.37
C GLY A 416 18.66 22.88 12.01
N ASP A 417 19.28 24.00 11.66
CA ASP A 417 19.13 24.64 10.36
C ASP A 417 19.25 23.61 9.23
N ALA A 418 18.19 23.49 8.42
CA ALA A 418 18.21 22.72 7.17
C ALA A 418 19.14 23.33 6.08
N ALA A 419 19.97 24.31 6.44
CA ALA A 419 20.78 25.10 5.52
C ALA A 419 22.20 24.54 5.24
N SER A 420 22.54 23.30 5.66
CA SER A 420 23.91 22.77 5.48
C SER A 420 24.06 21.53 4.59
N MET A 421 23.05 21.15 3.80
CA MET A 421 23.21 20.10 2.77
C MET A 421 22.78 20.57 1.37
N GLY A 422 23.26 21.76 1.00
CA GLY A 422 23.49 22.09 -0.41
C GLY A 422 24.84 21.52 -0.85
N ASP A 423 24.86 20.93 -2.05
CA ASP A 423 26.01 20.38 -2.77
C ASP A 423 26.56 19.02 -2.29
N ALA A 424 25.92 17.96 -2.78
CA ALA A 424 26.65 16.85 -3.38
C ALA A 424 25.87 16.39 -4.64
N ALA A 425 26.42 16.78 -5.79
CA ALA A 425 25.95 16.49 -7.14
C ALA A 425 25.99 15.00 -7.51
#